data_AF-A0A7W5KBS6-F1
#
_entry.id   AF-A0A7W5KBS6-F1
#
_cell.length_a   1.000
_cell.length_b   1.000
_cell.length_c   1.000
_cell.angle_alpha   90.00
_cell.angle_beta   90.00
_cell.angle_gamma   90.00
#
_symmetry.space_group_name_H-M   'P 1'
#
loop_
_entity.id
_entity.type
_entity.pdbx_description
1 polymer ?
#
loop_
_entity_poly.entity_id
_entity_poly.type
_entity_poly.pdbx_seq_one_letter_code
_entity_poly.pdbx_strand_id
1 'polypeptide(L)'
;MKRNLPVEGGRRILLYFWGHETAPRIRNFVCVDAHDALVWQAELPPSTSPDCFVSIDRSGDVIEARTYRGQALTICTKTGATLS
;
A
#
# COMPACT_ATOMS: atom_id res chain seq x y z
N MET A 1 -3.33 -1.84 -13.29
CA MET A 1 -4.49 -2.49 -12.62
C MET A 1 -4.66 -1.85 -11.26
N LYS A 2 -5.81 -1.23 -10.95
CA LYS A 2 -6.14 -0.75 -9.60
C LYS A 2 -6.60 -1.96 -8.79
N ARG A 3 -5.92 -2.31 -7.69
CA ARG A 3 -6.43 -3.33 -6.75
C ARG A 3 -7.22 -2.64 -5.65
N ASN A 4 -8.33 -3.27 -5.27
CA ASN A 4 -9.22 -2.83 -4.21
C ASN A 4 -9.51 -4.04 -3.32
N LEU A 5 -9.08 -3.99 -2.06
CA LEU A 5 -9.30 -5.06 -1.09
C LEU A 5 -10.22 -4.53 0.02
N PRO A 6 -11.41 -5.12 0.23
CA PRO A 6 -12.28 -4.74 1.33
C PRO A 6 -11.63 -5.09 2.68
N VAL A 7 -11.85 -4.24 3.68
CA VAL A 7 -11.41 -4.41 5.07
C VAL A 7 -12.60 -4.16 6.01
N GLU A 8 -12.43 -4.51 7.29
CA GLU A 8 -13.48 -4.33 8.30
C GLU A 8 -13.92 -2.86 8.43
N GLY A 9 -15.15 -2.65 8.88
CA GLY A 9 -15.69 -1.30 9.14
C GLY A 9 -15.91 -0.46 7.87
N GLY A 10 -16.14 -1.10 6.71
CA GLY A 10 -16.38 -0.40 5.44
C GLY A 10 -15.13 0.23 4.82
N ARG A 11 -13.96 -0.04 5.39
CA ARG A 11 -12.68 0.43 4.85
C ARG A 11 -12.27 -0.36 3.61
N ARG A 12 -11.45 0.25 2.78
CA ARG A 12 -10.91 -0.35 1.56
C ARG A 12 -9.44 0.00 1.41
N ILE A 13 -8.64 -1.00 1.05
CA ILE A 13 -7.24 -0.84 0.68
C ILE A 13 -7.16 -0.64 -0.83
N LEU A 14 -6.46 0.39 -1.26
CA LEU A 14 -6.28 0.76 -2.65
C LEU A 14 -4.80 0.74 -3.01
N LEU A 15 -4.48 0.04 -4.11
CA LEU A 15 -3.20 0.13 -4.80
C LEU A 15 -3.41 0.89 -6.11
N TYR A 16 -2.92 2.12 -6.17
CA TYR A 16 -2.95 2.94 -7.36
C TYR A 16 -1.81 2.55 -8.31
N PHE A 17 -2.08 2.65 -9.61
CA PHE A 17 -1.05 2.50 -10.60
C PHE A 17 -0.08 3.68 -10.52
N TRP A 18 1.19 3.42 -10.80
CA TRP A 18 2.18 4.48 -10.94
C TRP A 18 1.88 5.31 -12.20
N GLY A 19 1.50 6.58 -12.02
CA GLY A 19 1.38 7.56 -13.11
C GLY A 19 2.69 8.32 -13.35
N HIS A 20 2.64 9.40 -14.12
CA HIS A 20 3.78 10.26 -14.52
C HIS A 20 4.49 11.00 -13.35
N GLU A 21 4.26 10.57 -12.11
CA GLU A 21 4.89 11.13 -10.92
C GLU A 21 6.38 10.76 -10.89
N THR A 22 7.22 11.80 -10.94
CA THR A 22 8.68 11.73 -10.89
C THR A 22 9.24 11.65 -9.46
N ALA A 23 8.36 11.44 -8.46
CA ALA A 23 8.76 11.40 -7.07
C ALA A 23 9.60 10.14 -6.75
N PRO A 24 10.70 10.25 -6.00
CA PRO A 24 11.54 9.12 -5.63
C PRO A 24 10.88 8.14 -4.66
N ARG A 25 9.68 8.44 -4.14
CA ARG A 25 8.86 7.50 -3.35
C ARG A 25 7.41 7.70 -3.73
N ILE A 26 6.89 6.78 -4.53
CA ILE A 26 5.52 6.86 -5.02
C ILE A 26 4.63 6.30 -3.92
N ARG A 27 3.73 7.13 -3.41
CA ARG A 27 2.87 6.78 -2.28
C ARG A 27 1.56 6.17 -2.77
N ASN A 28 1.66 5.04 -3.46
CA ASN A 28 0.55 4.44 -4.20
C ASN A 28 -0.28 3.40 -3.44
N PHE A 29 -0.01 3.18 -2.16
CA PHE A 29 -0.70 2.18 -1.35
C PHE A 29 -1.33 2.84 -0.12
N VAL A 30 -2.67 2.87 -0.09
CA VAL A 30 -3.45 3.57 0.94
C VAL A 30 -4.62 2.72 1.45
N CYS A 31 -5.15 3.11 2.59
CA CYS A 31 -6.45 2.69 3.09
C CYS A 31 -7.38 3.89 3.19
N VAL A 32 -8.61 3.71 2.73
CA VAL A 32 -9.67 4.71 2.80
C VAL A 32 -10.90 4.16 3.52
N ASP A 33 -11.73 5.03 4.05
CA ASP A 33 -13.01 4.65 4.64
C ASP A 33 -14.14 4.49 3.60
N ALA A 34 -15.37 4.34 4.07
CA ALA A 34 -16.55 4.19 3.22
C ALA A 34 -16.87 5.45 2.39
N HIS A 35 -16.32 6.61 2.77
CA HIS A 35 -16.48 7.90 2.11
C HIS A 35 -15.24 8.31 1.28
N ASP A 36 -14.34 7.36 1.02
CA ASP A 36 -13.07 7.57 0.33
C ASP A 36 -12.10 8.53 1.07
N ALA A 37 -12.31 8.79 2.37
CA ALA A 37 -11.39 9.58 3.17
C ALA A 37 -10.16 8.74 3.55
N LEU A 38 -8.97 9.35 3.46
CA LEU A 38 -7.70 8.68 3.80
C LEU A 38 -7.66 8.30 5.28
N VAL A 39 -7.47 7.01 5.55
CA VAL A 39 -7.25 6.47 6.90
C VAL A 39 -5.75 6.34 7.18
N TRP A 40 -5.01 5.71 6.27
CA TRP A 40 -3.56 5.60 6.34
C TRP A 40 -2.94 5.44 4.96
N GLN A 41 -1.64 5.70 4.87
CA GLN A 41 -0.82 5.52 3.67
C GLN A 41 0.44 4.73 4.04
N ALA A 42 0.70 3.63 3.34
CA ALA A 42 1.87 2.80 3.59
C ALA A 42 3.14 3.53 3.11
N GLU A 43 4.20 3.43 3.90
CA GLU A 43 5.50 3.99 3.57
C GLU A 43 6.47 2.90 3.14
N LEU A 44 7.29 3.21 2.14
CA LEU A 44 8.43 2.38 1.80
C LEU A 44 9.59 2.67 2.77
N PRO A 45 10.38 1.64 3.12
CA PRO A 45 11.63 1.84 3.85
C PRO A 45 12.52 2.89 3.18
N PRO A 46 13.36 3.61 3.94
CA PRO A 46 14.28 4.56 3.36
C PRO A 46 15.19 3.93 2.29
N SER A 47 15.22 4.53 1.11
CA SER A 47 15.99 4.10 -0.06
C SER A 47 16.55 5.32 -0.79
N THR A 48 17.72 5.16 -1.43
CA THR A 48 18.34 6.16 -2.32
C THR A 48 17.82 6.10 -3.75
N SER A 49 16.98 5.12 -4.07
CA SER A 49 16.42 4.89 -5.39
C SER A 49 14.89 4.88 -5.38
N PRO A 50 14.23 5.31 -6.49
CA PRO A 50 12.80 5.18 -6.64
C PRO A 50 12.31 3.75 -6.47
N ASP A 51 11.20 3.59 -5.73
CA ASP A 51 10.48 2.34 -5.58
C ASP A 51 8.99 2.62 -5.32
N CYS A 52 8.15 1.61 -5.55
CA CYS A 52 6.70 1.66 -5.38
C CYS A 52 6.13 0.27 -5.12
N PHE A 53 4.92 0.20 -4.57
CA PHE A 53 4.23 -1.09 -4.44
C PHE A 53 3.66 -1.52 -5.80
N VAL A 54 3.86 -2.77 -6.19
CA VAL A 54 3.40 -3.31 -7.49
C VAL A 54 2.37 -4.43 -7.34
N SER A 55 2.35 -5.09 -6.19
CA SER A 55 1.31 -6.07 -5.86
C SER A 55 1.02 -6.09 -4.37
N ILE A 56 -0.22 -6.45 -4.05
CA ILE A 56 -0.70 -6.68 -2.69
C ILE A 56 -1.63 -7.89 -2.68
N ASP A 57 -1.53 -8.67 -1.62
CA ASP A 57 -2.47 -9.73 -1.25
C ASP A 57 -2.79 -9.65 0.25
N ARG A 58 -3.97 -10.10 0.67
CA ARG A 58 -4.41 -9.97 2.06
C ARG A 58 -4.50 -11.34 2.70
N SER A 59 -3.84 -11.48 3.85
CA SER A 59 -3.90 -12.67 4.69
C SER A 59 -4.30 -12.24 6.11
N GLY A 60 -5.60 -12.36 6.43
CA GLY A 60 -6.15 -11.95 7.73
C GLY A 60 -5.93 -10.46 8.04
N ASP A 61 -5.13 -10.21 9.08
CA ASP A 61 -4.80 -8.87 9.61
C ASP A 61 -3.58 -8.22 8.94
N VAL A 62 -2.94 -8.91 8.00
CA VAL A 62 -1.78 -8.41 7.28
C VAL A 62 -2.00 -8.36 5.77
N ILE A 63 -1.18 -7.54 5.12
CA ILE A 63 -1.10 -7.40 3.68
C ILE A 63 0.31 -7.79 3.27
N GLU A 64 0.41 -8.79 2.42
CA GLU A 64 1.64 -9.16 1.75
C GLU A 64 1.81 -8.26 0.54
N ALA A 65 2.86 -7.44 0.55
CA ALA A 65 3.12 -6.47 -0.49
C ALA A 65 4.46 -6.77 -1.18
N ARG A 66 4.53 -6.51 -2.48
CA ARG A 66 5.79 -6.52 -3.24
C ARG A 66 6.07 -5.14 -3.80
N THR A 67 7.33 -4.74 -3.75
CA THR A 67 7.80 -3.51 -4.38
C THR A 67 8.32 -3.77 -5.80
N TYR A 68 8.46 -2.71 -6.61
CA TYR A 68 9.02 -2.80 -7.96
C TYR A 68 10.44 -3.37 -7.95
N ARG A 69 11.22 -3.08 -6.89
CA ARG A 69 12.55 -3.64 -6.67
C ARG A 69 12.55 -5.08 -6.12
N GLY A 70 11.38 -5.70 -5.97
CA GLY A 70 11.23 -7.10 -5.58
C GLY A 70 11.25 -7.35 -4.07
N GLN A 71 11.27 -6.29 -3.23
CA GLN A 71 11.19 -6.47 -1.79
C GLN A 71 9.83 -7.04 -1.41
N ALA A 72 9.82 -8.01 -0.49
CA ALA A 72 8.61 -8.48 0.17
C ALA A 72 8.45 -7.72 1.47
N LEU A 73 7.27 -7.14 1.68
CA LEU A 73 6.93 -6.42 2.89
C LEU A 73 5.62 -6.96 3.46
N THR A 74 5.51 -7.02 4.77
CA THR A 74 4.27 -7.32 5.47
C THR A 74 3.74 -6.05 6.12
N ILE A 75 2.53 -5.63 5.75
CA ILE A 75 1.92 -4.38 6.22
C ILE A 75 0.71 -4.70 7.10
N CYS A 76 0.57 -4.00 8.23
CA CYS A 76 -0.61 -4.11 9.09
C CYS A 76 -1.84 -3.50 8.42
N THR A 77 -2.94 -4.27 8.27
CA THR A 77 -4.19 -3.79 7.67
C THR A 77 -4.83 -2.61 8.42
N LYS A 78 -4.63 -2.54 9.74
CA LYS A 78 -5.26 -1.53 10.61
C LYS A 78 -4.53 -0.19 10.59
N THR A 79 -3.21 -0.21 10.50
CA THR A 79 -2.37 0.99 10.68
C THR A 79 -1.57 1.39 9.45
N GLY A 80 -1.38 0.49 8.48
CA GLY A 80 -0.48 0.71 7.34
C GLY A 80 1.01 0.61 7.68
N ALA A 81 1.35 0.22 8.93
CA ALA A 81 2.74 0.08 9.35
C ALA A 81 3.39 -1.17 8.77
N THR A 82 4.63 -1.05 8.32
CA THR A 82 5.48 -2.17 7.93
C THR A 82 5.90 -2.97 9.16
N LEU A 83 5.70 -4.28 9.12
CA LEU A 83 5.98 -5.23 10.20
C LEU A 83 7.28 -6.03 9.93
N SER A 84 7.56 -6.33 8.67
CA SER A 84 8.78 -7.00 8.19
C SER A 84 9.05 -6.69 6.73
#